data_AF-A0A7S2NBA3-F1
#
_entry.id   AF-A0A7S2NBA3-F1
#
_cell.length_a   1.000
_cell.length_b   1.000
_cell.length_c   1.000
_cell.angle_alpha   90.00
_cell.angle_beta   90.00
_cell.angle_gamma   90.00
#
_symmetry.space_group_name_H-M   'P 1'
#
loop_
_entity.id
_entity.type
_entity.pdbx_description
1 polymer ?
#
loop_
_entity_poly.entity_id
_entity_poly.type
_entity_poly.pdbx_seq_one_letter_code
_entity_poly.pdbx_strand_id
1 'polypeptide(L)'
;CECFGRAYSGVAPVSSESNTDVPRTSKEFNVYMVASQEIFSGPYACEIDAEISLHHGVDQTACQQLCMNEKTCRFFLYNRDSPGRCTLLRKCDHIGATGIQLTNILFGVLREPVCR
;
A
#
# COMPACT_ATOMS: atom_id res chain seq x y z
N CYS A 1 8.65 -7.84 7.77
CA CYS A 1 8.79 -6.49 7.18
C CYS A 1 10.06 -5.87 7.71
N GLU A 2 11.21 -6.14 7.08
CA GLU A 2 12.48 -5.54 7.49
C GLU A 2 12.58 -4.14 6.90
N CYS A 3 12.41 -3.13 7.76
CA CYS A 3 12.50 -1.71 7.41
C CYS A 3 13.94 -1.17 7.57
N PHE A 4 14.96 -2.01 7.37
CA PHE A 4 16.32 -1.66 7.80
C PHE A 4 17.40 -2.18 6.85
N GLY A 5 18.40 -1.33 6.57
CA GLY A 5 19.73 -1.82 6.21
C GLY A 5 20.30 -2.67 7.34
N ARG A 6 21.14 -3.67 7.01
CA ARG A 6 21.65 -4.72 7.94
C ARG A 6 22.16 -4.23 9.30
N ALA A 7 22.51 -2.96 9.45
CA ALA A 7 22.96 -2.36 10.70
C ALA A 7 21.86 -2.15 11.76
N TYR A 8 20.58 -2.15 11.39
CA TYR A 8 19.49 -1.72 12.28
C TYR A 8 18.29 -2.68 12.32
N SER A 9 18.42 -3.91 11.82
CA SER A 9 17.32 -4.90 11.75
C SER A 9 16.69 -5.26 13.10
N GLY A 10 17.36 -4.96 14.22
CA GLY A 10 16.87 -5.20 15.58
C GLY A 10 16.21 -4.01 16.28
N VAL A 11 16.07 -2.86 15.61
CA VAL A 11 15.53 -1.62 16.22
C VAL A 11 14.10 -1.37 15.72
N ALA A 12 13.22 -0.81 16.54
CA ALA A 12 11.86 -0.48 16.12
C ALA A 12 11.83 0.78 15.22
N PRO A 13 10.90 0.86 14.25
CA PRO A 13 10.74 2.05 13.41
C PRO A 13 10.34 3.30 14.20
N VAL A 14 10.94 4.44 13.85
CA VAL A 14 10.59 5.75 14.43
C VAL A 14 9.63 6.45 13.48
N SER A 15 8.46 6.86 13.97
CA SER A 15 7.49 7.61 13.18
C SER A 15 7.99 9.04 12.90
N SER A 16 7.39 9.70 11.91
CA SER A 16 7.71 11.11 11.61
C SER A 16 7.42 12.07 12.76
N GLU A 17 6.45 11.71 13.62
CA GLU A 17 5.98 12.48 14.77
C GLU A 17 6.91 12.33 15.99
N SER A 18 7.47 11.13 16.20
CA SER A 18 8.39 10.81 17.31
C SER A 18 9.86 11.10 16.98
N ASN A 19 10.14 11.56 15.77
CA ASN A 19 11.50 11.89 15.31
C ASN A 19 12.17 12.96 16.20
N THR A 20 11.39 13.86 16.81
CA THR A 20 11.93 14.90 17.69
C THR A 20 12.39 14.39 19.06
N ASP A 21 11.92 13.21 19.46
CA ASP A 21 12.18 12.62 20.78
C ASP A 21 13.40 11.69 20.76
N VAL A 22 13.92 11.39 19.57
CA VAL A 22 15.14 10.61 19.40
C VAL A 22 16.36 11.55 19.52
N PRO A 23 17.36 11.22 20.36
CA PRO A 23 18.57 12.02 20.50
C PRO A 23 19.22 12.26 19.13
N ARG A 24 19.29 13.52 18.69
CA ARG A 24 19.80 13.96 17.37
C ARG A 24 21.30 13.73 17.14
N THR A 25 21.93 12.90 17.96
CA THR A 25 23.35 12.55 17.81
C THR A 25 23.61 11.74 16.54
N SER A 26 22.58 11.07 16.01
CA SER A 26 22.58 10.46 14.68
C SER A 26 21.70 11.25 13.71
N LYS A 27 22.22 11.55 12.51
CA LYS A 27 21.46 12.15 11.40
C LYS A 27 20.69 11.10 10.58
N GLU A 28 20.76 9.84 10.99
CA GLU A 28 20.20 8.71 10.25
C GLU A 28 18.97 8.20 10.99
N PHE A 29 17.81 8.75 10.63
CA PHE A 29 16.52 8.19 11.05
C PHE A 29 16.01 7.24 9.96
N ASN A 30 15.47 6.13 10.41
CA ASN A 30 14.77 5.15 9.59
C ASN A 30 13.33 5.61 9.31
N VAL A 31 13.18 6.76 8.63
CA VAL A 31 11.88 7.20 8.12
C VAL A 31 11.57 6.38 6.87
N TYR A 32 10.84 5.28 7.03
CA TYR A 32 10.47 4.40 5.91
C TYR A 32 8.95 4.38 5.72
N MET A 33 8.51 4.59 4.48
CA MET A 33 7.15 4.24 4.09
C MET A 33 7.03 2.72 4.05
N VAL A 34 6.09 2.15 4.80
CA VAL A 34 5.81 0.72 4.74
C VAL A 34 5.32 0.37 3.33
N ALA A 35 5.96 -0.60 2.69
CA ALA A 35 5.53 -1.09 1.39
C ALA A 35 4.11 -1.70 1.49
N SER A 36 3.31 -1.50 0.45
CA SER A 36 2.00 -2.17 0.34
C SER A 36 2.17 -3.69 0.37
N GLN A 37 1.30 -4.36 1.11
CA GLN A 37 1.35 -5.81 1.25
C GLN A 37 0.50 -6.44 0.14
N GLU A 38 1.11 -7.26 -0.70
CA GLU A 38 0.36 -8.13 -1.62
C GLU A 38 -0.44 -9.13 -0.79
N ILE A 39 -1.77 -9.10 -0.94
CA ILE A 39 -2.69 -10.02 -0.26
C ILE A 39 -2.97 -11.21 -1.18
N PHE A 40 -3.26 -10.93 -2.45
CA PHE A 40 -3.63 -11.95 -3.42
C PHE A 40 -3.36 -11.49 -4.86
N SER A 41 -3.12 -12.43 -5.78
CA SER A 41 -2.93 -12.18 -7.21
C SER A 41 -3.69 -13.20 -8.07
N GLY A 42 -4.44 -12.73 -9.06
CA GLY A 42 -5.15 -13.60 -10.00
C GLY A 42 -6.31 -12.92 -10.74
N PRO A 43 -7.18 -13.69 -11.42
CA PRO A 43 -8.33 -13.18 -12.15
C PRO A 43 -9.50 -12.85 -11.23
N TYR A 44 -9.23 -12.07 -10.19
CA TYR A 44 -10.20 -11.74 -9.16
C TYR A 44 -10.32 -10.23 -8.97
N ALA A 45 -11.48 -9.79 -8.53
CA ALA A 45 -11.75 -8.40 -8.15
C ALA A 45 -12.57 -8.38 -6.85
N CYS A 46 -12.51 -7.24 -6.18
CA CYS A 46 -13.38 -6.94 -5.04
C CYS A 46 -14.78 -6.54 -5.52
N GLU A 47 -15.68 -6.28 -4.60
CA GLU A 47 -17.05 -5.87 -4.91
C GLU A 47 -17.08 -4.53 -5.67
N ILE A 48 -18.03 -4.40 -6.61
CA ILE A 48 -18.19 -3.17 -7.42
C ILE A 48 -18.46 -1.97 -6.51
N ASP A 49 -19.23 -2.18 -5.44
CA ASP A 49 -19.53 -1.12 -4.49
C ASP A 49 -18.33 -0.74 -3.64
N ALA A 50 -17.16 -1.38 -3.74
CA ALA A 50 -15.96 -1.01 -2.98
C ALA A 50 -15.11 0.08 -3.66
N GLU A 51 -15.31 0.32 -4.95
CA GLU A 51 -14.53 1.25 -5.77
C GLU A 51 -14.67 2.71 -5.29
N ILE A 52 -13.53 3.39 -5.21
CA ILE A 52 -13.42 4.82 -4.97
C ILE A 52 -13.05 5.54 -6.26
N SER A 53 -11.99 5.08 -6.94
CA SER A 53 -11.52 5.66 -8.19
C SER A 53 -10.70 4.66 -9.01
N LEU A 54 -10.66 4.91 -10.32
CA LEU A 54 -9.88 4.15 -11.29
C LEU A 54 -8.85 5.07 -11.97
N HIS A 55 -7.60 4.60 -12.03
CA HIS A 55 -6.47 5.29 -12.64
C HIS A 55 -5.79 4.38 -13.67
N HIS A 56 -5.39 4.97 -14.80
CA HIS A 56 -4.70 4.28 -15.88
C HIS A 56 -3.31 4.88 -16.10
N GLY A 57 -2.36 4.08 -16.58
CA GLY A 57 -1.00 4.52 -16.89
C GLY A 57 -0.19 4.91 -15.66
N VAL A 58 -0.61 4.47 -14.47
CA VAL A 58 0.13 4.64 -13.22
C VAL A 58 0.82 3.33 -12.87
N ASP A 59 2.00 3.40 -12.28
CA ASP A 59 2.66 2.21 -11.74
C ASP A 59 2.08 1.83 -10.37
N GLN A 60 2.55 0.70 -9.84
CA GLN A 60 2.12 0.18 -8.54
C GLN A 60 2.42 1.17 -7.40
N THR A 61 3.56 1.86 -7.45
CA THR A 61 4.01 2.78 -6.40
C THR A 61 3.13 4.02 -6.36
N ALA A 62 2.82 4.59 -7.52
CA ALA A 62 1.88 5.69 -7.67
C ALA A 62 0.49 5.28 -7.20
N CYS A 63 0.04 4.05 -7.50
CA CYS A 63 -1.23 3.52 -7.01
C CYS A 63 -1.29 3.46 -5.47
N GLN A 64 -0.21 2.99 -4.84
CA GLN A 64 -0.08 3.00 -3.39
C GLN A 64 -0.18 4.43 -2.83
N GLN A 65 0.54 5.38 -3.42
CA GLN A 65 0.52 6.78 -2.98
C GLN A 65 -0.87 7.42 -3.12
N LEU A 66 -1.56 7.16 -4.23
CA LEU A 66 -2.93 7.60 -4.44
C LEU A 66 -3.87 7.04 -3.36
N CYS A 67 -3.74 5.75 -3.02
CA CYS A 67 -4.51 5.14 -1.93
C CYS A 67 -4.16 5.73 -0.54
N MET A 68 -2.89 6.05 -0.28
CA MET A 68 -2.49 6.68 0.98
C MET A 68 -3.05 8.10 1.12
N ASN A 69 -3.17 8.85 0.02
CA ASN A 69 -3.71 10.20 -0.01
C ASN A 69 -5.25 10.24 0.05
N GLU A 70 -5.90 9.18 -0.41
CA GLU A 70 -7.36 9.05 -0.36
C GLU A 70 -7.80 8.58 1.03
N LYS A 71 -8.54 9.39 1.80
CA LYS A 71 -8.90 9.14 3.20
C LYS A 71 -9.77 7.91 3.46
N THR A 72 -10.40 7.32 2.45
CA THR A 72 -11.22 6.12 2.63
C THR A 72 -10.59 4.84 2.06
N CYS A 73 -9.54 4.95 1.24
CA CYS A 73 -8.86 3.82 0.62
C CYS A 73 -8.12 2.89 1.60
N ARG A 74 -8.49 1.62 1.61
CA ARG A 74 -7.86 0.57 2.44
C ARG A 74 -7.11 -0.46 1.60
N PHE A 75 -7.50 -0.60 0.35
CA PHE A 75 -6.92 -1.54 -0.59
C PHE A 75 -6.76 -0.88 -1.96
N PHE A 76 -5.87 -1.42 -2.78
CA PHE A 76 -5.88 -1.12 -4.21
C PHE A 76 -5.67 -2.38 -5.03
N LEU A 77 -6.33 -2.45 -6.19
CA LEU A 77 -6.05 -3.44 -7.21
C LEU A 77 -5.11 -2.83 -8.24
N TYR A 78 -4.00 -3.51 -8.51
CA TYR A 78 -3.08 -3.14 -9.56
C TYR A 78 -3.00 -4.25 -10.60
N ASN A 79 -3.20 -3.89 -11.86
CA ASN A 79 -3.00 -4.75 -13.01
C ASN A 79 -1.81 -4.22 -13.82
N ARG A 80 -0.91 -5.13 -14.19
CA ARG A 80 0.35 -4.83 -14.88
C ARG A 80 0.21 -4.70 -16.39
N ASP A 81 -0.96 -4.98 -16.95
CA ASP A 81 -1.16 -4.92 -18.39
C ASP A 81 -1.04 -3.47 -18.85
N SER A 82 -0.44 -3.24 -20.02
CA SER A 82 -0.19 -1.89 -20.51
C SER A 82 -1.47 -1.31 -21.15
N PRO A 83 -1.98 -0.14 -20.70
CA PRO A 83 -1.44 0.73 -19.63
C PRO A 83 -1.87 0.27 -18.23
N GLY A 84 -0.91 0.24 -17.30
CA GLY A 84 -1.12 -0.25 -15.92
C GLY A 84 -2.39 0.33 -15.31
N ARG A 85 -3.23 -0.52 -14.71
CA ARG A 85 -4.55 -0.14 -14.19
C ARG A 85 -4.57 -0.24 -12.68
N CYS A 86 -4.97 0.85 -12.02
CA CYS A 86 -5.00 1.00 -10.57
C CYS A 86 -6.44 1.32 -10.13
N THR A 87 -7.02 0.51 -9.26
CA THR A 87 -8.35 0.75 -8.68
C THR A 87 -8.20 0.95 -7.18
N LEU A 88 -8.62 2.11 -6.66
CA LEU A 88 -8.65 2.39 -5.23
C LEU A 88 -9.94 1.86 -4.62
N LEU A 89 -9.83 1.21 -3.46
CA LEU A 89 -10.93 0.49 -2.84
C LEU A 89 -11.07 0.85 -1.37
N ARG A 90 -12.30 1.10 -0.91
CA ARG A 90 -12.58 1.39 0.51
C ARG A 90 -12.60 0.13 1.39
N LYS A 91 -12.94 -1.01 0.79
CA LYS A 91 -13.10 -2.34 1.41
C LYS A 91 -12.78 -3.42 0.37
N CYS A 92 -12.69 -4.68 0.80
CA CYS A 92 -12.64 -5.84 -0.08
C CYS A 92 -13.07 -7.06 0.75
N ASP A 93 -14.35 -7.14 1.09
CA ASP A 93 -14.86 -8.16 2.01
C ASP A 93 -15.14 -9.48 1.28
N HIS A 94 -15.40 -9.38 -0.03
CA HIS A 94 -15.66 -10.47 -0.94
C HIS A 94 -14.78 -10.36 -2.19
N ILE A 95 -14.24 -11.50 -2.60
CA ILE A 95 -13.41 -11.63 -3.79
C ILE A 95 -14.16 -12.51 -4.79
N GLY A 96 -14.37 -11.98 -5.99
CA GLY A 96 -15.06 -12.67 -7.08
C GLY A 96 -14.15 -12.88 -8.28
N ALA A 97 -14.28 -14.03 -8.94
CA ALA A 97 -13.61 -14.26 -10.22
C ALA A 97 -14.22 -13.33 -11.29
N THR A 98 -13.37 -12.65 -12.05
CA THR A 98 -13.80 -11.67 -13.06
C THR A 98 -14.29 -12.33 -14.35
N GLY A 99 -14.00 -13.62 -14.55
CA GLY A 99 -14.34 -14.36 -15.78
C GLY A 99 -13.53 -13.94 -17.00
N ILE A 100 -12.50 -13.11 -16.82
CA ILE A 100 -11.60 -12.62 -17.88
C ILE A 100 -10.15 -13.02 -17.57
N GLN A 101 -9.33 -13.19 -18.60
CA GLN A 101 -7.87 -13.45 -18.47
C GLN A 101 -7.12 -12.16 -18.12
N LEU A 102 -7.48 -11.53 -17.01
CA LEU A 102 -6.82 -10.34 -16.51
C LEU A 102 -6.29 -10.62 -15.10
N THR A 103 -5.01 -10.39 -14.85
CA THR A 103 -4.42 -10.58 -13.52
C THR A 103 -4.48 -9.29 -12.73
N ASN A 104 -5.31 -9.23 -11.69
CA ASN A 104 -5.24 -8.17 -10.70
C ASN A 104 -4.42 -8.63 -9.50
N ILE A 105 -3.63 -7.72 -8.94
CA ILE A 105 -2.89 -7.91 -7.70
C ILE A 105 -3.55 -7.01 -6.66
N LEU A 106 -4.10 -7.61 -5.61
CA LEU A 106 -4.73 -6.93 -4.50
C LEU A 106 -3.67 -6.59 -3.46
N PHE A 107 -3.57 -5.31 -3.13
CA PHE A 107 -2.69 -4.79 -2.11
C PHE A 107 -3.49 -4.24 -0.94
N GLY A 108 -3.05 -4.58 0.27
CA GLY A 108 -3.45 -3.90 1.50
C GLY A 108 -2.59 -2.67 1.72
N VAL A 109 -3.23 -1.54 2.01
CA VAL A 109 -2.53 -0.33 2.45
C VAL A 109 -2.63 -0.23 3.95
N LEU A 110 -1.50 -0.52 4.59
CA LEU A 110 -1.29 -0.17 5.99
C LEU A 110 -1.18 1.34 6.05
N ARG A 111 -2.30 1.97 6.34
CA ARG A 111 -2.24 3.25 7.04
C ARG A 111 -1.71 2.90 8.39
N GLU A 112 -0.54 3.44 8.73
CA GLU A 112 0.00 3.33 10.07
C GLU A 112 -1.18 3.42 11.05
N PRO A 113 -1.38 2.46 11.99
CA PRO A 113 -1.91 2.93 13.26
C PRO A 113 -0.98 4.08 13.61
N VAL A 114 -1.51 5.28 13.83
CA VAL A 114 -0.71 6.31 14.48
C VAL A 114 -0.10 5.58 15.68
N CYS A 115 1.21 5.32 15.62
CA CYS A 115 1.95 4.82 16.75
C CYS A 115 1.95 6.00 17.71
N ARG A 116 0.81 6.20 18.38
CA ARG A 116 0.66 7.12 19.50
C ARG A 116 1.44 6.58 20.68
#